data_AF-A0A0M3ISW7-F1
#
_entry.id   AF-A0A0M3ISW7-F1
#
_cell.length_a   1.000
_cell.length_b   1.000
_cell.length_c   1.000
_cell.angle_alpha   90.00
_cell.angle_beta   90.00
_cell.angle_gamma   90.00
#
_symmetry.space_group_name_H-M   'P 1'
#
loop_
_entity.id
_entity.type
_entity.pdbx_description
1 polymer ?
#
loop_
_entity_poly.entity_id
_entity_poly.type
_entity_poly.pdbx_seq_one_letter_code
_entity_poly.pdbx_strand_id
1 'polypeptide(L)'
;MLQRFGFDLSIQRTTRLLCVIATNVAETSLTIPGVRYVVDSGREKRRVHDPVTGVSQFIVHWISQASADQRAGRAGRVQAGHVYRLYSSAVFADLEKFGTPEILNKPVDQLVLHMKSMNIVKRFFYKMSAILEIGVLVLGGGERGGRGRLYSSAVFADLEKFTTPEILNKPVDQLVLHMKSMNIVKVANFPFPTRPDGDALEEAEKRLIRLGALEIGIKNKLKEARISALGKTLSMFPLAPKFAKMLVMANQSDLLPYACTLVAVLSVREPLIPIYSLRGETNEETQAKMLAALKQRRAWCVQGQARRFGDLAVLLNAVLACLAEKGSEEVCMRYGVRHKALIEVSKLRLQLTNLINSLCQLKETIAVDPSLPSPSEMQIRMLRQIVIASLSENIARRVDRSTTNEEIPKGAYECQKLKDHVFIDASSVLYKDEPDWILFQEIVQTCAVTESWQIVIASLSENIARRVDRSTTNEEIPKGAYECQKLKDHVFIDASSVLYKDEPDWILFQEIVQVCSLKLQGFGTVLIWKLNVTD
;
A
#
# COMPACT_ATOMS: atom_id res chain seq x y z
N MET A 1 3.53 6.49 23.78
CA MET A 1 3.50 6.10 25.20
C MET A 1 4.63 5.15 25.60
N LEU A 2 4.68 3.88 25.15
CA LEU A 2 5.70 2.91 25.62
C LEU A 2 7.18 3.34 25.45
N GLN A 3 7.51 4.07 24.39
CA GLN A 3 8.89 4.54 24.17
C GLN A 3 9.36 5.66 25.11
N ARG A 4 8.44 6.40 25.73
CA ARG A 4 8.78 7.41 26.76
C ARG A 4 8.72 6.80 28.16
N PHE A 5 7.63 6.11 28.50
CA PHE A 5 7.44 5.53 29.82
C PHE A 5 8.34 4.32 30.10
N GLY A 6 8.71 3.54 29.08
CA GLY A 6 9.60 2.38 29.26
C GLY A 6 11.01 2.73 29.70
N PHE A 7 11.44 3.99 29.54
CA PHE A 7 12.77 4.49 29.95
C PHE A 7 12.71 5.51 31.09
N ASP A 8 11.51 5.79 31.62
CA ASP A 8 11.36 6.75 32.69
C ASP A 8 11.80 6.12 34.02
N LEU A 9 13.04 6.43 34.41
CA LEU A 9 13.66 5.98 35.67
C LEU A 9 12.90 6.45 36.91
N SER A 10 11.98 7.42 36.79
CA SER A 10 11.11 7.84 37.89
C SER A 10 10.12 6.75 38.33
N ILE A 11 9.70 5.87 37.40
CA ILE A 11 8.80 4.75 37.72
C ILE A 11 9.53 3.69 38.56
N GLN A 12 10.84 3.51 38.34
CA GLN A 12 11.66 2.58 39.13
C GLN A 12 11.79 2.96 40.61
N ARG A 13 11.44 4.20 40.99
CA ARG A 13 11.45 4.68 42.38
C ARG A 13 10.11 4.53 43.09
N THR A 14 9.08 3.98 42.45
CA THR A 14 7.77 3.74 43.07
C THR A 14 7.65 2.30 43.58
N THR A 15 6.89 2.09 44.66
CA THR A 15 6.54 0.76 45.20
C THR A 15 5.58 -0.03 44.30
N ARG A 16 5.25 0.49 43.11
CA ARG A 16 4.27 -0.07 42.19
C ARG A 16 4.95 -0.99 41.17
N LEU A 17 4.36 -2.15 40.92
CA LEU A 17 4.80 -3.07 39.89
C LEU A 17 4.54 -2.48 38.51
N LEU A 18 5.57 -2.44 37.66
CA LEU A 18 5.45 -2.06 36.26
C LEU A 18 4.96 -3.26 35.44
N CYS A 19 3.72 -3.17 34.95
CA CYS A 19 3.17 -4.13 33.99
C CYS A 19 3.11 -3.48 32.60
N VAL A 20 3.72 -4.13 31.61
CA VAL A 20 3.77 -3.64 30.23
C VAL A 20 3.10 -4.64 29.30
N ILE A 21 2.03 -4.21 28.65
CA ILE A 21 1.41 -4.96 27.55
C ILE A 21 1.99 -4.41 26.24
N ALA A 22 2.70 -5.26 25.49
CA ALA A 22 3.40 -4.87 24.27
C ALA A 22 3.19 -5.89 23.13
N THR A 23 3.39 -5.41 21.90
CA THR A 23 3.45 -6.24 20.68
C THR A 23 4.90 -6.68 20.40
N ASN A 24 5.13 -7.31 19.24
CA ASN A 24 6.45 -7.70 18.74
C ASN A 24 7.49 -6.54 18.72
N VAL A 25 7.07 -5.28 18.87
CA VAL A 25 7.98 -4.14 19.05
C VAL A 25 8.90 -4.31 20.27
N ALA A 26 8.43 -4.95 21.34
CA ALA A 26 9.26 -5.24 22.52
C ALA A 26 10.23 -6.43 22.31
N GLU A 27 10.00 -7.26 21.30
CA GLU A 27 10.81 -8.42 20.98
C GLU A 27 12.15 -8.04 20.35
N THR A 28 12.20 -6.98 19.52
CA THR A 28 13.40 -6.56 18.80
C THR A 28 13.73 -5.09 19.04
N SER A 29 12.77 -4.19 18.85
CA SER A 29 13.00 -2.75 18.69
C SER A 29 13.14 -1.96 19.98
N LEU A 30 12.64 -2.48 21.12
CA LEU A 30 12.67 -1.78 22.40
C LEU A 30 13.22 -2.65 23.52
N THR A 31 13.99 -2.01 24.39
CA THR A 31 14.67 -2.64 25.52
C THR A 31 14.20 -1.96 26.80
N ILE A 32 13.34 -2.61 27.57
CA ILE A 32 12.78 -2.02 28.79
C ILE A 32 13.63 -2.49 29.97
N PRO A 33 14.37 -1.60 30.66
CA PRO A 33 15.15 -1.98 31.83
C PRO A 33 14.24 -2.40 32.99
N GLY A 34 14.68 -3.37 33.79
CA GLY A 34 13.97 -3.81 34.99
C GLY A 34 12.84 -4.83 34.76
N VAL A 35 12.61 -5.29 33.52
CA VAL A 35 11.68 -6.38 33.25
C VAL A 35 12.26 -7.70 33.76
N ARG A 36 11.59 -8.31 34.75
CA ARG A 36 11.95 -9.61 35.34
C ARG A 36 11.01 -10.73 34.90
N TYR A 37 9.78 -10.40 34.51
CA TYR A 37 8.75 -11.37 34.17
C TYR A 37 8.26 -11.09 32.76
N VAL A 38 8.26 -12.11 31.91
CA VAL A 38 7.66 -12.07 30.58
C VAL A 38 6.55 -13.11 30.51
N VAL A 39 5.38 -12.68 30.05
CA VAL A 39 4.29 -13.59 29.69
C VAL A 39 4.19 -13.59 28.17
N ASP A 40 4.39 -14.76 27.56
CA ASP A 40 4.40 -14.92 26.10
C ASP A 40 3.13 -15.61 25.61
N SER A 41 2.40 -14.93 24.73
CA SER A 41 1.17 -15.44 24.11
C SER A 41 1.42 -16.54 23.08
N GLY A 42 2.64 -16.65 22.54
CA GLY A 42 2.95 -17.60 21.47
C GLY A 42 2.39 -17.22 20.09
N ARG A 43 1.73 -16.06 19.98
CA ARG A 43 1.10 -15.60 18.75
C ARG A 43 1.66 -14.25 18.31
N GLU A 44 1.64 -14.02 17.00
CA GLU A 44 1.93 -12.74 16.38
C GLU A 44 0.87 -12.36 15.35
N LYS A 45 0.71 -11.05 15.14
CA LYS A 45 -0.15 -10.51 14.08
C LYS A 45 0.71 -10.12 12.88
N ARG A 46 0.51 -10.79 11.75
CA ARG A 46 1.23 -10.54 10.50
C ARG A 46 0.27 -9.95 9.47
N ARG A 47 0.76 -9.03 8.64
CA ARG A 47 0.05 -8.56 7.44
C ARG A 47 0.46 -9.45 6.28
N VAL A 48 -0.50 -10.15 5.68
CA VAL A 48 -0.31 -10.98 4.47
C VAL A 48 -0.96 -10.25 3.31
N HIS A 49 -0.31 -10.30 2.15
CA HIS A 49 -0.83 -9.73 0.92
C HIS A 49 -1.14 -10.86 -0.05
N ASP A 50 -2.33 -10.83 -0.62
CA ASP A 50 -2.67 -11.70 -1.73
C ASP A 50 -2.18 -11.04 -3.03
N PRO A 51 -1.23 -11.65 -3.76
CA PRO A 51 -0.65 -11.07 -4.97
C PRO A 51 -1.65 -10.98 -6.14
N VAL A 52 -2.67 -11.83 -6.17
CA VAL A 52 -3.67 -11.92 -7.24
C VAL A 52 -4.73 -10.84 -7.03
N THR A 53 -5.39 -10.84 -5.87
CA THR A 53 -6.43 -9.83 -5.58
C THR A 53 -5.81 -8.48 -5.22
N GLY A 54 -4.53 -8.44 -4.79
CA GLY A 54 -3.85 -7.23 -4.32
C GLY A 54 -4.37 -6.75 -2.97
N VAL A 55 -5.04 -7.62 -2.22
CA VAL A 55 -5.70 -7.31 -0.96
C VAL A 55 -4.79 -7.67 0.22
N SER A 56 -4.93 -6.96 1.33
CA SER A 56 -4.17 -7.24 2.54
C SER A 56 -5.05 -7.81 3.65
N GLN A 57 -4.58 -8.85 4.33
CA GLN A 57 -5.23 -9.40 5.51
C GLN A 57 -4.28 -9.33 6.70
N PHE A 58 -4.85 -9.11 7.89
CA PHE A 58 -4.11 -9.30 9.14
C PHE A 58 -4.47 -10.66 9.73
N ILE A 59 -3.52 -11.59 9.73
CA ILE A 59 -3.69 -12.92 10.31
C ILE A 59 -2.94 -13.02 11.64
N VAL A 60 -3.50 -13.79 12.58
CA VAL A 60 -2.83 -14.15 13.83
C VAL A 60 -2.21 -15.53 13.67
N HIS A 61 -0.88 -15.59 13.65
CA HIS A 61 -0.12 -16.82 13.41
C HIS A 61 0.69 -17.21 14.66
N TRP A 62 1.13 -18.47 14.72
CA TRP A 62 2.10 -18.92 15.70
C TRP A 62 3.47 -18.27 15.48
N ILE A 63 4.18 -18.00 16.56
CA ILE A 63 5.56 -17.48 16.48
C ILE A 63 6.56 -18.62 16.25
N SER A 64 7.77 -18.29 15.82
CA SER A 64 8.88 -19.27 15.79
C SER A 64 9.46 -19.49 17.18
N GLN A 65 10.15 -20.62 17.39
CA GLN A 65 10.93 -20.89 18.60
C GLN A 65 11.96 -19.79 18.85
N ALA A 66 12.66 -19.32 17.80
CA ALA A 66 13.59 -18.20 17.91
C ALA A 66 12.92 -16.92 18.40
N SER A 67 11.71 -16.60 17.94
CA SER A 67 10.95 -15.44 18.41
C SER A 67 10.53 -15.61 19.88
N ALA A 68 10.04 -16.80 20.25
CA ALA A 68 9.73 -17.14 21.64
C ALA A 68 10.95 -17.04 22.57
N ASP A 69 12.14 -17.45 22.09
CA ASP A 69 13.39 -17.35 22.83
C ASP A 69 13.90 -15.90 22.91
N GLN A 70 13.72 -15.10 21.85
CA GLN A 70 14.02 -13.66 21.89
C GLN A 70 13.12 -12.90 22.88
N ARG A 71 11.83 -13.25 22.95
CA ARG A 71 10.89 -12.73 23.95
C ARG A 71 11.30 -13.15 25.35
N ALA A 72 11.68 -14.42 25.54
CA ALA A 72 12.17 -14.94 26.80
C ALA A 72 13.42 -14.18 27.28
N GLY A 73 14.34 -13.88 26.36
CA GLY A 73 15.55 -13.08 26.61
C GLY A 73 15.28 -11.65 27.10
N ARG A 74 14.04 -11.17 27.06
CA ARG A 74 13.65 -9.86 27.63
C ARG A 74 13.49 -9.89 29.15
N ALA A 75 13.21 -11.05 29.76
CA ALA A 75 13.09 -11.20 31.21
C ALA A 75 14.43 -11.25 31.95
N GLY A 76 15.54 -11.52 31.25
CA GLY A 76 16.82 -11.91 31.86
C GLY A 76 18.01 -10.98 31.58
N ARG A 77 17.76 -9.71 31.22
CA ARG A 77 18.85 -8.84 30.70
C ARG A 77 19.83 -8.35 31.76
N VAL A 78 19.32 -7.86 32.89
CA VAL A 78 20.12 -7.23 33.96
C VAL A 78 20.20 -8.12 35.19
N GLN A 79 19.25 -9.04 35.34
CA GLN A 79 19.12 -9.94 36.47
C GLN A 79 18.34 -11.19 36.04
N ALA A 80 18.38 -12.25 36.85
CA ALA A 80 17.58 -13.45 36.62
C ALA A 80 16.08 -13.08 36.54
N GLY A 81 15.39 -13.67 35.57
CA GLY A 81 13.96 -13.46 35.36
C GLY A 81 13.25 -14.73 34.91
N HIS A 82 11.93 -14.67 34.94
CA HIS A 82 11.05 -15.80 34.63
C HIS A 82 10.21 -15.51 33.40
N VAL A 83 9.97 -16.56 32.62
CA VAL A 83 9.19 -16.49 31.39
C VAL A 83 8.06 -17.51 31.50
N TYR A 84 6.84 -17.04 31.35
CA TYR A 84 5.63 -17.85 31.35
C TYR A 84 5.10 -17.91 29.92
N ARG A 85 5.15 -19.10 29.32
CA ARG A 85 4.59 -19.36 27.99
C ARG A 85 3.16 -19.85 28.14
N LEU A 86 2.21 -19.22 27.45
CA LEU A 86 0.78 -19.60 27.51
C LEU A 86 0.42 -20.79 26.60
N TYR A 87 1.42 -21.60 26.23
CA TYR A 87 1.30 -22.73 25.33
C TYR A 87 2.17 -23.89 25.85
N SER A 88 1.77 -25.13 25.54
CA SER A 88 2.43 -26.32 26.07
C SER A 88 3.82 -26.55 25.46
N SER A 89 4.63 -27.37 26.13
CA SER A 89 5.93 -27.81 25.59
C SER A 89 5.79 -28.58 24.27
N ALA A 90 4.69 -29.31 24.07
CA ALA A 90 4.37 -29.97 22.81
C ALA A 90 4.16 -28.94 21.69
N VAL A 91 3.32 -27.92 21.92
CA VAL A 91 3.11 -26.84 20.96
C VAL A 91 4.43 -26.13 20.64
N PHE A 92 5.25 -25.81 21.64
CA PHE A 92 6.56 -25.20 21.43
C PHE A 92 7.50 -26.06 20.57
N ALA A 93 7.49 -27.38 20.77
CA ALA A 93 8.33 -28.30 20.00
C ALA A 93 7.90 -28.39 18.53
N ASP A 94 6.60 -28.19 18.26
CA ASP A 94 6.01 -28.17 16.92
C ASP A 94 6.14 -26.80 16.22
N LEU A 95 6.50 -25.73 16.94
CA LEU A 95 6.78 -24.43 16.32
C LEU A 95 8.01 -24.50 15.41
N GLU A 96 8.00 -23.70 14.36
CA GLU A 96 9.17 -23.52 13.48
C GLU A 96 10.37 -22.99 14.27
N LYS A 97 11.56 -23.56 14.05
CA LYS A 97 12.75 -23.21 14.87
C LYS A 97 13.20 -21.77 14.72
N PHE A 98 13.20 -21.25 13.50
CA PHE A 98 13.62 -19.89 13.18
C PHE A 98 12.55 -19.26 12.30
N GLY A 99 12.23 -17.99 12.54
CA GLY A 99 11.58 -17.19 11.51
C GLY A 99 12.55 -16.98 10.35
N THR A 100 12.05 -16.78 9.13
CA THR A 100 12.93 -16.52 7.99
C THR A 100 13.83 -15.31 8.25
N PRO A 101 15.13 -15.39 7.93
CA PRO A 101 16.04 -14.26 7.90
C PRO A 101 15.45 -13.09 7.10
N GLU A 102 15.59 -11.85 7.62
CA GLU A 102 15.07 -10.66 6.95
C GLU A 102 15.58 -10.48 5.52
N ILE A 103 16.77 -11.02 5.19
CA ILE A 103 17.32 -10.97 3.83
C ILE A 103 16.56 -11.89 2.85
N LEU A 104 15.98 -12.99 3.32
CA LEU A 104 15.06 -13.84 2.55
C LEU A 104 13.65 -13.24 2.54
N ASN A 105 13.35 -12.40 3.53
CA ASN A 105 12.14 -11.60 3.60
C ASN A 105 12.32 -10.17 3.08
N LYS A 106 13.33 -9.87 2.27
CA LYS A 106 13.43 -8.58 1.61
C LYS A 106 13.66 -8.87 0.14
N PRO A 107 12.97 -8.19 -0.78
CA PRO A 107 13.36 -8.21 -2.18
C PRO A 107 14.80 -7.70 -2.28
N VAL A 108 15.77 -8.63 -2.37
CA VAL A 108 17.19 -8.32 -2.50
C VAL A 108 17.48 -7.69 -3.85
N ASP A 109 16.48 -7.67 -4.73
CA ASP A 109 16.56 -7.13 -6.08
C ASP A 109 16.93 -5.65 -6.04
N GLN A 110 16.33 -4.82 -5.20
CA GLN A 110 16.73 -3.41 -5.14
C GLN A 110 18.22 -3.28 -4.76
N LEU A 111 18.70 -4.10 -3.82
CA LEU A 111 20.09 -4.09 -3.40
C LEU A 111 21.01 -4.61 -4.53
N VAL A 112 20.67 -5.73 -5.16
CA VAL A 112 21.44 -6.36 -6.24
C VAL A 112 21.47 -5.49 -7.47
N LEU A 113 20.37 -4.85 -7.80
CA LEU A 113 20.22 -4.01 -8.98
C LEU A 113 20.83 -2.63 -8.75
N HIS A 114 20.79 -2.10 -7.52
CA HIS A 114 21.58 -0.94 -7.12
C HIS A 114 23.09 -1.22 -7.12
N MET A 115 23.53 -2.37 -6.61
CA MET A 115 24.93 -2.81 -6.73
C MET A 115 25.34 -2.97 -8.20
N LYS A 116 24.39 -3.35 -9.07
CA LYS A 116 24.60 -3.47 -10.52
C LYS A 116 24.69 -2.13 -11.22
N SER A 117 23.85 -1.16 -10.87
CA SER A 117 23.95 0.21 -11.38
C SER A 117 25.22 0.91 -10.88
N MET A 118 25.73 0.54 -9.70
CA MET A 118 27.04 0.95 -9.18
C MET A 118 28.24 0.18 -9.79
N ASN A 119 28.03 -0.67 -10.80
CA ASN A 119 29.08 -1.41 -11.51
C ASN A 119 29.92 -2.38 -10.65
N ILE A 120 29.38 -2.87 -9.52
CA ILE A 120 30.08 -3.77 -8.57
C ILE A 120 30.18 -5.23 -9.09
N VAL A 121 29.70 -5.51 -10.31
CA VAL A 121 29.20 -6.83 -10.70
C VAL A 121 30.24 -7.83 -11.21
N LYS A 122 31.44 -7.42 -11.65
CA LYS A 122 32.30 -8.38 -12.36
C LYS A 122 32.96 -9.45 -11.48
N ARG A 123 33.10 -9.26 -10.16
CA ARG A 123 33.78 -10.23 -9.27
C ARG A 123 32.90 -10.91 -8.21
N PHE A 124 31.72 -10.37 -7.90
CA PHE A 124 30.91 -10.86 -6.79
C PHE A 124 30.03 -12.07 -7.16
N PHE A 125 29.46 -12.10 -8.37
CA PHE A 125 28.51 -13.14 -8.77
C PHE A 125 29.12 -14.54 -8.90
N TYR A 126 30.37 -14.65 -9.38
CA TYR A 126 31.09 -15.94 -9.42
C TYR A 126 31.43 -16.47 -8.03
N LYS A 127 31.63 -15.59 -7.04
CA LYS A 127 31.93 -16.00 -5.66
C LYS A 127 30.67 -16.35 -4.88
N MET A 128 29.53 -15.72 -5.15
CA MET A 128 28.30 -15.98 -4.38
C MET A 128 27.65 -17.32 -4.73
N SER A 129 27.76 -17.78 -5.99
CA SER A 129 27.41 -19.14 -6.38
C SER A 129 28.27 -20.18 -5.64
N ALA A 130 29.58 -19.91 -5.49
CA ALA A 130 30.49 -20.80 -4.78
C ALA A 130 30.32 -20.75 -3.25
N ILE A 131 29.99 -19.59 -2.67
CA ILE A 131 29.78 -19.45 -1.22
C ILE A 131 28.45 -20.09 -0.78
N LEU A 132 27.42 -20.09 -1.63
CA LEU A 132 26.17 -20.80 -1.36
C LEU A 132 26.31 -22.33 -1.47
N GLU A 133 27.20 -22.85 -2.33
CA GLU A 133 27.53 -24.29 -2.38
C GLU A 133 28.46 -24.71 -1.22
N ILE A 134 29.37 -23.83 -0.77
CA ILE A 134 30.30 -24.14 0.33
C ILE A 134 29.63 -24.00 1.72
N GLY A 135 28.56 -23.22 1.84
CA GLY A 135 27.79 -23.06 3.09
C GLY A 135 27.03 -24.32 3.56
N VAL A 136 26.99 -25.39 2.75
CA VAL A 136 26.30 -26.65 3.06
C VAL A 136 27.25 -27.71 3.64
N LEU A 137 28.58 -27.47 3.70
CA LEU A 137 29.57 -28.51 4.04
C LEU A 137 30.43 -28.25 5.29
N VAL A 138 30.12 -27.27 6.14
CA VAL A 138 30.83 -27.07 7.42
C VAL A 138 29.86 -26.93 8.60
N LEU A 139 29.11 -27.99 8.88
CA LEU A 139 28.57 -28.28 10.21
C LEU A 139 28.47 -29.81 10.40
N GLY A 140 29.59 -30.50 10.20
CA GLY A 140 29.73 -31.93 10.48
C GLY A 140 31.02 -32.18 11.27
N GLY A 141 30.89 -32.35 12.59
CA GLY A 141 31.97 -32.80 13.46
C GLY A 141 32.01 -32.11 14.81
N GLY A 142 31.59 -32.82 15.87
CA GLY A 142 31.77 -32.39 17.25
C GLY A 142 30.68 -32.89 18.20
N GLU A 143 30.72 -34.18 18.55
CA GLU A 143 29.91 -34.76 19.62
C GLU A 143 30.19 -34.10 20.98
N ARG A 144 29.12 -33.78 21.74
CA ARG A 144 28.83 -34.29 23.10
C ARG A 144 27.67 -33.51 23.71
N GLY A 145 26.56 -34.20 23.95
CA GLY A 145 25.40 -33.65 24.65
C GLY A 145 24.10 -34.31 24.18
N GLY A 146 23.88 -35.54 24.62
CA GLY A 146 22.67 -36.30 24.28
C GLY A 146 21.39 -35.56 24.69
N ARG A 147 20.58 -35.20 23.70
CA ARG A 147 19.13 -35.08 23.83
C ARG A 147 18.51 -35.90 22.71
N GLY A 148 18.11 -37.13 23.05
CA GLY A 148 17.34 -37.97 22.14
C GLY A 148 16.06 -37.25 21.76
N ARG A 149 15.89 -36.99 20.45
CA ARG A 149 14.64 -36.54 19.87
C ARG A 149 13.81 -37.77 19.55
N LEU A 150 12.70 -37.94 20.26
CA LEU A 150 11.64 -38.87 19.89
C LEU A 150 10.70 -38.13 18.95
N TYR A 151 10.87 -38.30 17.64
CA TYR A 151 9.81 -38.00 16.67
C TYR A 151 9.38 -39.30 16.01
N SER A 152 8.08 -39.46 15.82
CA SER A 152 7.55 -40.32 14.76
C SER A 152 7.96 -39.71 13.42
N SER A 153 8.58 -40.52 12.55
CA SER A 153 9.10 -40.10 11.24
C SER A 153 8.06 -39.50 10.30
N ALA A 154 6.76 -39.72 10.58
CA ALA A 154 5.65 -39.20 9.78
C ALA A 154 5.43 -37.69 9.98
N VAL A 155 5.62 -37.16 11.20
CA VAL A 155 5.33 -35.74 11.49
C VAL A 155 6.47 -34.80 11.06
N PHE A 156 7.70 -35.33 10.98
CA PHE A 156 8.86 -34.58 10.50
C PHE A 156 8.87 -34.35 8.98
N ALA A 157 8.09 -35.13 8.22
CA ALA A 157 7.97 -34.99 6.77
C ALA A 157 7.06 -33.82 6.37
N ASP A 158 6.06 -33.48 7.20
CA ASP A 158 5.01 -32.50 6.87
C ASP A 158 5.29 -31.07 7.40
N LEU A 159 6.38 -30.87 8.15
CA LEU A 159 6.77 -29.55 8.66
C LEU A 159 7.61 -28.79 7.62
N GLU A 160 7.07 -27.68 7.11
CA GLU A 160 7.82 -26.74 6.28
C GLU A 160 9.05 -26.24 7.04
N LYS A 161 10.25 -26.47 6.49
CA LYS A 161 11.51 -26.16 7.18
C LYS A 161 11.85 -24.66 7.19
N PHE A 162 11.12 -23.84 6.42
CA PHE A 162 11.35 -22.41 6.26
C PHE A 162 10.03 -21.69 5.98
N THR A 163 9.82 -20.51 6.59
CA THR A 163 8.68 -19.64 6.26
C THR A 163 8.75 -19.09 4.83
N THR A 164 7.61 -18.66 4.30
CA THR A 164 7.51 -18.09 2.95
C THR A 164 8.31 -16.77 2.83
N PRO A 165 9.21 -16.65 1.83
CA PRO A 165 9.93 -15.41 1.53
C PRO A 165 9.00 -14.21 1.26
N GLU A 166 9.45 -13.00 1.58
CA GLU A 166 8.63 -11.77 1.40
C GLU A 166 8.30 -11.48 -0.06
N ILE A 167 9.15 -11.93 -1.00
CA ILE A 167 8.88 -11.81 -2.43
C ILE A 167 7.57 -12.50 -2.85
N LEU A 168 7.12 -13.50 -2.07
CA LEU A 168 5.83 -14.17 -2.24
C LEU A 168 4.68 -13.41 -1.56
N ASN A 169 5.02 -12.59 -0.55
CA ASN A 169 4.06 -11.89 0.30
C ASN A 169 3.94 -10.39 -0.03
N LYS A 170 4.56 -9.91 -1.11
CA LYS A 170 4.52 -8.49 -1.52
C LYS A 170 4.33 -8.34 -3.03
N PRO A 171 3.69 -7.23 -3.45
CA PRO A 171 3.55 -6.93 -4.87
C PRO A 171 4.92 -6.69 -5.53
N VAL A 172 5.20 -7.41 -6.61
CA VAL A 172 6.49 -7.39 -7.33
C VAL A 172 6.55 -6.34 -8.45
N ASP A 173 5.63 -5.36 -8.47
CA ASP A 173 5.55 -4.34 -9.53
C ASP A 173 6.82 -3.51 -9.68
N GLN A 174 7.38 -3.04 -8.56
CA GLN A 174 8.60 -2.23 -8.59
C GLN A 174 9.80 -3.04 -9.06
N LEU A 175 9.84 -4.32 -8.68
CA LEU A 175 10.86 -5.27 -9.11
C LEU A 175 10.81 -5.48 -10.63
N VAL A 176 9.63 -5.84 -11.16
CA VAL A 176 9.42 -6.05 -12.59
C VAL A 176 9.80 -4.79 -13.38
N LEU A 177 9.36 -3.61 -12.94
CA LEU A 177 9.69 -2.34 -13.62
C LEU A 177 11.20 -2.08 -13.67
N HIS A 178 11.91 -2.31 -12.56
CA HIS A 178 13.35 -2.12 -12.50
C HIS A 178 14.12 -3.17 -13.31
N MET A 179 13.65 -4.42 -13.34
CA MET A 179 14.23 -5.46 -14.20
C MET A 179 14.11 -5.11 -15.69
N LYS A 180 12.92 -4.65 -16.09
CA LYS A 180 12.67 -4.20 -17.47
C LYS A 180 13.51 -2.96 -17.82
N SER A 181 13.79 -2.06 -16.87
CA SER A 181 14.64 -0.88 -17.12
C SER A 181 16.10 -1.23 -17.40
N MET A 182 16.59 -2.36 -16.90
CA MET A 182 17.92 -2.90 -17.25
C MET A 182 17.89 -3.85 -18.46
N ASN A 183 16.86 -3.78 -19.30
CA ASN A 183 16.68 -4.62 -20.49
C ASN A 183 16.50 -6.13 -20.22
N ILE A 184 16.04 -6.53 -19.03
CA ILE A 184 15.63 -7.91 -18.77
C ILE A 184 14.17 -8.06 -19.22
N VAL A 185 13.97 -8.51 -20.46
CA VAL A 185 12.62 -8.60 -21.06
C VAL A 185 11.81 -9.76 -20.49
N LYS A 186 12.40 -10.95 -20.32
CA LYS A 186 11.69 -12.10 -19.74
C LYS A 186 12.01 -12.25 -18.26
N VAL A 187 11.17 -11.67 -17.41
CA VAL A 187 11.36 -11.67 -15.95
C VAL A 187 11.27 -13.09 -15.38
N ALA A 188 10.40 -13.95 -15.92
CA ALA A 188 10.26 -15.34 -15.49
C ALA A 188 11.55 -16.18 -15.63
N ASN A 189 12.43 -15.82 -16.59
CA ASN A 189 13.70 -16.54 -16.82
C ASN A 189 14.83 -16.05 -15.92
N PHE A 190 14.60 -15.03 -15.10
CA PHE A 190 15.63 -14.52 -14.21
C PHE A 190 15.94 -15.54 -13.10
N PRO A 191 17.23 -15.76 -12.77
CA PRO A 191 17.64 -16.73 -11.76
C PRO A 191 17.43 -16.17 -10.34
N PHE A 192 16.17 -16.15 -9.89
CA PHE A 192 15.83 -15.76 -8.52
C PHE A 192 16.31 -16.81 -7.49
N PRO A 193 16.80 -16.40 -6.30
CA PRO A 193 17.04 -17.33 -5.19
C PRO A 193 15.76 -18.06 -4.77
N THR A 194 14.65 -17.32 -4.74
CA THR A 194 13.29 -17.88 -4.65
C THR A 194 12.45 -17.13 -5.67
N ARG A 195 11.88 -17.87 -6.63
CA ARG A 195 11.07 -17.29 -7.69
C ARG A 195 9.72 -16.81 -7.12
N PRO A 196 9.24 -15.60 -7.48
CA PRO A 196 7.86 -15.21 -7.21
C PRO A 196 6.88 -16.11 -7.96
N ASP A 197 5.63 -16.17 -7.50
CA ASP A 197 4.58 -16.89 -8.22
C ASP A 197 4.43 -16.37 -9.65
N GLY A 198 4.20 -17.30 -10.59
CA GLY A 198 4.03 -16.96 -12.00
C GLY A 198 2.90 -15.95 -12.23
N ASP A 199 1.79 -16.17 -11.52
CA ASP A 199 0.61 -15.29 -11.56
C ASP A 199 0.94 -13.89 -11.02
N ALA A 200 1.77 -13.80 -9.97
CA ALA A 200 2.18 -12.52 -9.40
C ALA A 200 3.03 -11.70 -10.39
N LEU A 201 3.90 -12.38 -11.17
CA LEU A 201 4.69 -11.75 -12.22
C LEU A 201 3.81 -11.30 -13.40
N GLU A 202 2.87 -12.14 -13.82
CA GLU A 202 1.95 -11.82 -14.92
C GLU A 202 1.03 -10.64 -14.55
N GLU A 203 0.46 -10.65 -13.35
CA GLU A 203 -0.37 -9.55 -12.87
C GLU A 203 0.46 -8.27 -12.74
N ALA A 204 1.68 -8.32 -12.19
CA ALA A 204 2.56 -7.15 -12.15
C ALA A 204 2.85 -6.57 -13.55
N GLU A 205 3.05 -7.41 -14.58
CA GLU A 205 3.18 -6.93 -15.96
C GLU A 205 1.90 -6.26 -16.46
N LYS A 206 0.73 -6.86 -16.22
CA LYS A 206 -0.57 -6.25 -16.57
C LYS A 206 -0.77 -4.90 -15.88
N ARG A 207 -0.47 -4.80 -14.58
CA ARG A 207 -0.57 -3.55 -13.81
C ARG A 207 0.34 -2.45 -14.37
N LEU A 208 1.59 -2.80 -14.69
CA LEU A 208 2.53 -1.86 -15.28
C LEU A 208 2.15 -1.42 -16.71
N ILE A 209 1.52 -2.29 -17.51
CA ILE A 209 0.94 -1.93 -18.81
C ILE A 209 -0.21 -0.95 -18.62
N ARG A 210 -1.15 -1.22 -17.70
CA ARG A 210 -2.27 -0.30 -17.38
C ARG A 210 -1.78 1.05 -16.87
N LEU A 211 -0.67 1.09 -16.13
CA LEU A 211 -0.03 2.34 -15.69
C LEU A 211 0.64 3.12 -16.83
N GLY A 212 0.87 2.50 -18.00
CA GLY A 212 1.62 3.07 -19.12
C GLY A 212 3.15 2.98 -18.95
N ALA A 213 3.62 2.22 -17.96
CA ALA A 213 5.05 2.01 -17.71
C ALA A 213 5.67 0.97 -18.67
N LEU A 214 4.84 0.07 -19.20
CA LEU A 214 5.24 -0.92 -20.21
C LEU A 214 4.37 -0.79 -21.47
N GLU A 215 4.98 -1.03 -22.61
CA GLU A 215 4.33 -1.11 -23.93
C GLU A 215 4.43 -2.53 -24.48
N ILE A 216 3.38 -2.99 -25.16
CA ILE A 216 3.35 -4.30 -25.79
C ILE A 216 3.98 -4.18 -27.18
N GLY A 217 5.20 -4.68 -27.33
CA GLY A 217 5.88 -4.79 -28.62
C GLY A 217 5.70 -6.19 -29.21
N ILE A 218 5.46 -6.29 -30.51
CA ILE A 218 5.49 -7.57 -31.23
C ILE A 218 6.88 -7.73 -31.84
N LYS A 219 7.64 -8.73 -31.40
CA LYS A 219 8.91 -9.11 -32.03
C LYS A 219 8.88 -10.61 -32.27
N ASN A 220 9.20 -11.03 -33.50
CA ASN A 220 9.21 -12.44 -33.91
C ASN A 220 7.91 -13.21 -33.58
N LYS A 221 6.74 -12.59 -33.84
CA LYS A 221 5.39 -13.13 -33.55
C LYS A 221 5.07 -13.37 -32.06
N LEU A 222 5.98 -13.03 -31.13
CA LEU A 222 5.73 -13.06 -29.69
C LEU A 222 5.38 -11.67 -29.17
N LYS A 223 4.35 -11.58 -28.32
CA LYS A 223 4.01 -10.36 -27.58
C LYS A 223 4.98 -10.22 -26.40
N GLU A 224 5.75 -9.14 -26.38
CA GLU A 224 6.71 -8.85 -25.31
C GLU A 224 6.42 -7.48 -24.69
N ALA A 225 6.30 -7.42 -23.37
CA ALA A 225 6.17 -6.14 -22.66
C ALA A 225 7.56 -5.50 -22.49
N ARG A 226 7.76 -4.31 -23.08
CA ARG A 226 9.00 -3.51 -22.99
C ARG A 226 8.76 -2.24 -22.22
N ILE A 227 9.82 -1.69 -21.62
CA ILE A 227 9.73 -0.46 -20.86
C ILE A 227 9.47 0.75 -21.77
N SER A 228 8.45 1.54 -21.43
CA SER A 228 8.13 2.80 -22.14
C SER A 228 9.07 3.93 -21.72
N ALA A 229 9.01 5.07 -22.42
CA ALA A 229 9.74 6.28 -21.99
C ALA A 229 9.30 6.73 -20.59
N LEU A 230 7.99 6.65 -20.30
CA LEU A 230 7.43 6.89 -18.97
C LEU A 230 7.95 5.84 -17.97
N GLY A 231 7.94 4.55 -18.31
CA GLY A 231 8.44 3.49 -17.44
C GLY A 231 9.89 3.70 -17.01
N LYS A 232 10.75 4.19 -17.92
CA LYS A 232 12.13 4.54 -17.60
C LYS A 232 12.20 5.63 -16.55
N THR A 233 11.43 6.71 -16.68
CA THR A 233 11.42 7.78 -15.68
C THR A 233 10.88 7.31 -14.34
N LEU A 234 9.82 6.50 -14.34
CA LEU A 234 9.25 5.90 -13.13
C LEU A 234 10.26 5.02 -12.39
N SER A 235 11.09 4.25 -13.12
CA SER A 235 12.08 3.33 -12.54
C SER A 235 13.22 4.02 -11.77
N MET A 236 13.39 5.33 -11.95
CA MET A 236 14.40 6.12 -11.24
C MET A 236 13.99 6.44 -9.79
N PHE A 237 12.69 6.38 -9.49
CA PHE A 237 12.17 6.66 -8.14
C PHE A 237 12.20 5.37 -7.28
N PRO A 238 12.71 5.43 -6.03
CA PRO A 238 12.67 4.30 -5.10
C PRO A 238 11.29 4.15 -4.44
N LEU A 239 10.23 4.22 -5.24
CA LEU A 239 8.83 4.19 -4.80
C LEU A 239 8.03 3.15 -5.60
N ALA A 240 6.85 2.79 -5.10
CA ALA A 240 5.90 2.01 -5.89
C ALA A 240 5.55 2.75 -7.21
N PRO A 241 5.43 2.04 -8.35
CA PRO A 241 5.21 2.67 -9.66
C PRO A 241 4.01 3.63 -9.70
N LYS A 242 2.93 3.31 -8.97
CA LYS A 242 1.75 4.19 -8.80
C LYS A 242 2.10 5.56 -8.20
N PHE A 243 2.95 5.59 -7.18
CA PHE A 243 3.37 6.83 -6.53
C PHE A 243 4.41 7.60 -7.35
N ALA A 244 5.30 6.89 -8.04
CA ALA A 244 6.22 7.51 -8.99
C ALA A 244 5.43 8.23 -10.11
N LYS A 245 4.34 7.61 -10.60
CA LYS A 245 3.49 8.22 -11.64
C LYS A 245 2.81 9.50 -11.14
N MET A 246 2.35 9.51 -9.90
CA MET A 246 1.80 10.72 -9.27
C MET A 246 2.80 11.88 -9.28
N LEU A 247 4.07 11.62 -8.96
CA LEU A 247 5.11 12.66 -8.95
C LEU A 247 5.42 13.17 -10.35
N VAL A 248 5.56 12.26 -11.33
CA VAL A 248 5.87 12.64 -12.73
C VAL A 248 4.73 13.47 -13.33
N MET A 249 3.47 13.10 -13.08
CA MET A 249 2.30 13.85 -13.56
C MET A 249 2.08 15.19 -12.84
N ALA A 250 2.63 15.35 -11.63
CA ALA A 250 2.51 16.57 -10.83
C ALA A 250 3.51 17.68 -11.24
N ASN A 251 4.33 17.47 -12.27
CA ASN A 251 5.27 18.46 -12.81
C ASN A 251 4.59 19.62 -13.58
N GLN A 252 3.36 19.96 -13.23
CA GLN A 252 2.56 21.01 -13.85
C GLN A 252 1.84 21.82 -12.76
N SER A 253 1.55 23.09 -13.04
CA SER A 253 0.70 23.96 -12.21
C SER A 253 1.09 24.03 -10.72
N ASP A 254 2.39 24.00 -10.42
CA ASP A 254 2.95 24.06 -9.06
C ASP A 254 2.36 23.02 -8.08
N LEU A 255 1.95 21.86 -8.62
CA LEU A 255 1.38 20.76 -7.83
C LEU A 255 2.43 19.87 -7.18
N LEU A 256 3.68 19.97 -7.62
CA LEU A 256 4.75 19.05 -7.23
C LEU A 256 5.02 19.04 -5.70
N PRO A 257 5.05 20.18 -4.98
CA PRO A 257 5.17 20.18 -3.51
C PRO A 257 4.02 19.46 -2.80
N TYR A 258 2.79 19.62 -3.30
CA TYR A 258 1.60 18.95 -2.77
C TYR A 258 1.62 17.45 -3.07
N ALA A 259 2.02 17.05 -4.28
CA ALA A 259 2.16 15.67 -4.67
C ALA A 259 3.27 14.97 -3.87
N CYS A 260 4.40 15.63 -3.62
CA CYS A 260 5.46 15.11 -2.74
C CYS A 260 4.95 14.86 -1.32
N THR A 261 4.17 15.81 -0.78
CA THR A 261 3.56 15.68 0.55
C THR A 261 2.56 14.53 0.57
N LEU A 262 1.68 14.46 -0.42
CA LEU A 262 0.68 13.39 -0.52
C LEU A 262 1.34 12.01 -0.65
N VAL A 263 2.33 11.85 -1.53
CA VAL A 263 3.05 10.58 -1.70
C VAL A 263 3.81 10.19 -0.42
N ALA A 264 4.45 11.15 0.25
CA ALA A 264 5.12 10.90 1.53
C ALA A 264 4.12 10.42 2.59
N VAL A 265 2.94 11.04 2.68
CA VAL A 265 1.89 10.66 3.63
C VAL A 265 1.31 9.28 3.33
N LEU A 266 1.05 8.97 2.05
CA LEU A 266 0.52 7.66 1.62
C LEU A 266 1.55 6.52 1.77
N SER A 267 2.84 6.86 1.81
CA SER A 267 3.93 5.89 2.01
C SER A 267 4.18 5.57 3.49
N VAL A 268 3.81 6.46 4.40
CA VAL A 268 3.96 6.26 5.85
C VAL A 268 2.80 5.43 6.40
N ARG A 269 3.12 4.49 7.28
CA ARG A 269 2.12 3.59 7.89
C ARG A 269 1.26 4.34 8.92
N GLU A 270 -0.04 4.44 8.64
CA GLU A 270 -1.06 5.03 9.53
C GLU A 270 -0.69 6.44 10.03
N PRO A 271 -0.75 7.46 9.16
CA PRO A 271 -0.36 8.83 9.52
C PRO A 271 -1.30 9.46 10.57
N LEU A 272 -2.58 9.08 10.55
CA LEU A 272 -3.58 9.55 11.52
C LEU A 272 -3.64 8.66 12.74
N ILE A 273 -4.00 9.25 13.87
CA ILE A 273 -4.32 8.51 15.09
C ILE A 273 -5.60 7.70 14.82
N PRO A 274 -5.58 6.36 14.99
CA PRO A 274 -6.76 5.55 14.77
C PRO A 274 -7.85 5.89 15.80
N ILE A 275 -9.09 6.05 15.33
CA ILE A 275 -10.19 6.52 16.18
C ILE A 275 -10.47 5.52 17.31
N TYR A 276 -10.40 4.23 17.01
CA TYR A 276 -10.58 3.15 17.99
C TYR A 276 -9.50 3.14 19.09
N SER A 277 -8.36 3.82 18.90
CA SER A 277 -7.30 3.92 19.90
C SER A 277 -7.55 5.02 20.93
N LEU A 278 -8.52 5.91 20.70
CA LEU A 278 -8.90 6.93 21.65
C LEU A 278 -9.65 6.29 22.82
N ARG A 279 -9.25 6.63 24.05
CA ARG A 279 -9.86 6.16 25.30
C ARG A 279 -10.05 7.35 26.26
N GLY A 280 -11.25 7.45 26.82
CA GLY A 280 -11.59 8.29 27.96
C GLY A 280 -11.46 7.50 29.27
N GLU A 281 -11.63 8.18 30.40
CA GLU A 281 -11.71 7.51 31.70
C GLU A 281 -13.04 6.75 31.81
N THR A 282 -14.09 7.31 31.21
CA THR A 282 -15.41 6.69 31.07
C THR A 282 -15.71 6.28 29.62
N ASN A 283 -16.71 5.39 29.45
CA ASN A 283 -17.20 5.00 28.12
C ASN A 283 -17.81 6.19 27.37
N GLU A 284 -18.50 7.09 28.08
CA GLU A 284 -19.11 8.30 27.51
C GLU A 284 -18.04 9.28 27.01
N GLU A 285 -17.00 9.51 27.82
CA GLU A 285 -15.85 10.32 27.39
C GLU A 285 -15.13 9.70 26.19
N THR A 286 -15.03 8.37 26.16
CA THR A 286 -14.44 7.64 25.03
C THR A 286 -15.23 7.94 23.76
N GLN A 287 -16.56 7.83 23.82
CA GLN A 287 -17.44 8.15 22.69
C GLN A 287 -17.34 9.63 22.30
N ALA A 288 -17.31 10.55 23.26
CA ALA A 288 -17.16 11.99 23.01
C ALA A 288 -15.84 12.31 22.30
N LYS A 289 -14.72 11.74 22.75
CA LYS A 289 -13.39 11.91 22.10
C LYS A 289 -13.39 11.34 20.67
N MET A 290 -13.99 10.17 20.47
CA MET A 290 -14.12 9.58 19.13
C MET A 290 -14.96 10.46 18.19
N LEU A 291 -16.09 10.98 18.67
CA LEU A 291 -16.95 11.88 17.92
C LEU A 291 -16.26 13.22 17.60
N ALA A 292 -15.50 13.78 18.55
CA ALA A 292 -14.72 14.99 18.33
C ALA A 292 -13.67 14.78 17.23
N ALA A 293 -12.93 13.67 17.26
CA ALA A 293 -11.96 13.32 16.23
C ALA A 293 -12.62 13.14 14.84
N LEU A 294 -13.80 12.53 14.77
CA LEU A 294 -14.57 12.41 13.52
C LEU A 294 -15.04 13.77 13.00
N LYS A 295 -15.55 14.65 13.88
CA LYS A 295 -15.95 16.03 13.51
C LYS A 295 -14.77 16.80 12.94
N GLN A 296 -13.60 16.66 13.57
CA GLN A 296 -12.38 17.30 13.12
C GLN A 296 -11.90 16.77 11.76
N ARG A 297 -11.92 15.45 11.53
CA ARG A 297 -11.60 14.89 10.20
C ARG A 297 -12.49 15.45 9.11
N ARG A 298 -13.78 15.66 9.41
CA ARG A 298 -14.72 16.30 8.46
C ARG A 298 -14.41 17.77 8.23
N ALA A 299 -13.92 18.49 9.25
CA ALA A 299 -13.56 19.90 9.11
C ALA A 299 -12.41 20.13 8.11
N TRP A 300 -11.50 19.16 7.96
CA TRP A 300 -10.43 19.21 6.95
C TRP A 300 -10.92 19.04 5.50
N CYS A 301 -12.13 18.50 5.32
CA CYS A 301 -12.80 18.37 4.03
C CYS A 301 -13.92 19.41 3.94
N VAL A 302 -13.55 20.64 3.56
CA VAL A 302 -14.50 21.69 3.21
C VAL A 302 -15.40 21.22 2.05
N GLN A 303 -16.60 21.78 1.94
CA GLN A 303 -17.53 21.53 0.83
C GLN A 303 -16.85 21.78 -0.54
N GLY A 304 -17.35 21.15 -1.61
CA GLY A 304 -16.80 21.29 -2.97
C GLY A 304 -15.78 20.21 -3.35
N GLN A 305 -14.65 20.59 -3.96
CA GLN A 305 -13.66 19.63 -4.49
C GLN A 305 -12.88 18.89 -3.38
N ALA A 306 -12.68 19.51 -2.22
CA ALA A 306 -12.02 18.86 -1.08
C ALA A 306 -12.83 17.69 -0.53
N ARG A 307 -14.17 17.82 -0.45
CA ARG A 307 -15.07 16.71 -0.10
C ARG A 307 -14.96 15.56 -1.11
N ARG A 308 -14.83 15.87 -2.40
CA ARG A 308 -14.66 14.87 -3.45
C ARG A 308 -13.30 14.18 -3.40
N PHE A 309 -12.27 14.88 -2.97
CA PHE A 309 -10.97 14.26 -2.74
C PHE A 309 -10.95 13.33 -1.51
N GLY A 310 -11.96 13.45 -0.64
CA GLY A 310 -12.27 12.47 0.40
C GLY A 310 -11.17 12.39 1.45
N ASP A 311 -10.81 11.17 1.84
CA ASP A 311 -9.81 10.93 2.90
C ASP A 311 -8.41 11.47 2.52
N LEU A 312 -8.11 11.57 1.22
CA LEU A 312 -6.85 12.15 0.75
C LEU A 312 -6.74 13.65 1.07
N ALA A 313 -7.85 14.39 1.05
CA ALA A 313 -7.86 15.79 1.47
C ALA A 313 -7.63 15.91 2.99
N VAL A 314 -8.26 15.04 3.79
CA VAL A 314 -8.03 15.01 5.24
C VAL A 314 -6.56 14.81 5.54
N LEU A 315 -5.95 13.80 4.90
CA LEU A 315 -4.55 13.46 5.09
C LEU A 315 -3.62 14.60 4.69
N LEU A 316 -3.85 15.19 3.51
CA LEU A 316 -3.03 16.29 3.01
C LEU A 316 -3.16 17.52 3.91
N ASN A 317 -4.38 17.98 4.19
CA ASN A 317 -4.63 19.21 4.93
C ASN A 317 -4.20 19.10 6.40
N ALA A 318 -4.45 17.96 7.06
CA ALA A 318 -4.02 17.75 8.44
C ALA A 318 -2.49 17.79 8.57
N VAL A 319 -1.77 17.18 7.62
CA VAL A 319 -0.30 17.16 7.62
C VAL A 319 0.26 18.55 7.29
N LEU A 320 -0.30 19.25 6.29
CA LEU A 320 0.13 20.61 5.95
C LEU A 320 -0.05 21.57 7.14
N ALA A 321 -1.18 21.49 7.84
CA ALA A 321 -1.43 22.29 9.04
C ALA A 321 -0.42 21.96 10.16
N CYS A 322 -0.12 20.68 10.40
CA CYS A 322 0.91 20.29 11.35
C CYS A 322 2.30 20.82 10.98
N LEU A 323 2.66 20.82 9.69
CA LEU A 323 3.95 21.31 9.22
C LEU A 323 4.08 22.83 9.37
N ALA A 324 3.01 23.58 9.09
CA ALA A 324 2.97 25.03 9.25
C ALA A 324 3.25 25.46 10.71
N GLU A 325 2.76 24.71 11.68
CA GLU A 325 2.98 24.94 13.12
C GLU A 325 4.25 24.24 13.67
N LYS A 326 5.21 23.86 12.81
CA LYS A 326 6.47 23.18 13.17
C LYS A 326 6.32 21.81 13.83
N GLY A 327 5.12 21.24 13.85
CA GLY A 327 4.89 19.84 14.18
C GLY A 327 5.23 19.43 15.62
N SER A 328 4.99 20.29 16.62
CA SER A 328 5.14 19.89 18.03
C SER A 328 4.20 18.71 18.37
N GLU A 329 4.53 17.94 19.40
CA GLU A 329 3.71 16.76 19.76
C GLU A 329 2.28 17.15 20.16
N GLU A 330 2.11 18.29 20.83
CA GLU A 330 0.81 18.85 21.21
C GLU A 330 -0.02 19.25 19.98
N VAL A 331 0.63 19.89 19.00
CA VAL A 331 0.00 20.27 17.73
C VAL A 331 -0.42 19.03 16.93
N CYS A 332 0.45 18.02 16.87
CA CYS A 332 0.13 16.74 16.22
C CYS A 332 -1.08 16.07 16.87
N MET A 333 -1.11 16.02 18.21
CA MET A 333 -2.23 15.46 18.97
C MET A 333 -3.52 16.25 18.76
N ARG A 334 -3.44 17.60 18.76
CA ARG A 334 -4.57 18.47 18.46
C ARG A 334 -5.13 18.21 17.08
N TYR A 335 -4.28 17.97 16.07
CA TYR A 335 -4.69 17.71 14.69
C TYR A 335 -5.00 16.25 14.36
N GLY A 336 -4.86 15.35 15.33
CA GLY A 336 -5.12 13.92 15.15
C GLY A 336 -4.06 13.20 14.30
N VAL A 337 -2.88 13.80 14.11
CA VAL A 337 -1.74 13.25 13.37
C VAL A 337 -0.76 12.63 14.35
N ARG A 338 -0.18 11.48 13.98
CA ARG A 338 0.84 10.83 14.81
C ARG A 338 2.18 11.58 14.67
N HIS A 339 2.73 12.09 15.76
CA HIS A 339 3.97 12.89 15.74
C HIS A 339 5.15 12.18 15.04
N LYS A 340 5.36 10.88 15.31
CA LYS A 340 6.40 10.10 14.61
C LYS A 340 6.16 9.96 13.12
N ALA A 341 4.89 9.76 12.72
CA ALA A 341 4.53 9.70 11.31
C ALA A 341 4.84 11.04 10.63
N LEU A 342 4.57 12.17 11.29
CA LEU A 342 4.93 13.49 10.77
C LEU A 342 6.44 13.64 10.56
N ILE A 343 7.27 13.18 11.50
CA ILE A 343 8.74 13.19 11.34
C ILE A 343 9.18 12.34 10.13
N GLU A 344 8.60 11.15 9.98
CA GLU A 344 8.87 10.27 8.83
C GLU A 344 8.44 10.93 7.51
N VAL A 345 7.25 11.53 7.47
CA VAL A 345 6.74 12.28 6.32
C VAL A 345 7.68 13.44 5.97
N SER A 346 8.13 14.22 6.95
CA SER A 346 9.07 15.33 6.71
C SER A 346 10.40 14.85 6.11
N LYS A 347 10.93 13.72 6.59
CA LYS A 347 12.16 13.12 6.05
C LYS A 347 11.95 12.60 4.62
N LEU A 348 10.85 11.90 4.37
CA LEU A 348 10.51 11.39 3.04
C LEU A 348 10.27 12.54 2.06
N ARG A 349 9.59 13.61 2.47
CA ARG A 349 9.38 14.80 1.65
C ARG A 349 10.72 15.42 1.24
N LEU A 350 11.65 15.58 2.17
CA LEU A 350 12.99 16.09 1.87
C LEU A 350 13.75 15.19 0.88
N GLN A 351 13.70 13.86 1.11
CA GLN A 351 14.33 12.90 0.20
C GLN A 351 13.73 12.95 -1.21
N LEU A 352 12.41 13.01 -1.32
CA LEU A 352 11.71 13.09 -2.61
C LEU A 352 12.02 14.39 -3.33
N THR A 353 11.99 15.53 -2.65
CA THR A 353 12.34 16.82 -3.25
C THR A 353 13.78 16.85 -3.74
N ASN A 354 14.73 16.34 -2.95
CA ASN A 354 16.14 16.25 -3.36
C ASN A 354 16.32 15.34 -4.58
N LEU A 355 15.63 14.20 -4.59
CA LEU A 355 15.68 13.24 -5.70
C LEU A 355 15.07 13.84 -6.96
N ILE A 356 13.94 14.54 -6.86
CA ILE A 356 13.32 15.23 -8.00
C ILE A 356 14.24 16.33 -8.54
N ASN A 357 14.85 17.14 -7.66
CA ASN A 357 15.80 18.17 -8.09
C ASN A 357 17.04 17.57 -8.78
N SER A 358 17.44 16.35 -8.41
CA SER A 358 18.57 15.66 -9.05
C SER A 358 18.22 15.00 -10.39
N LEU A 359 16.99 14.50 -10.53
CA LEU A 359 16.57 13.68 -11.68
C LEU A 359 15.86 14.50 -12.76
N CYS A 360 15.10 15.53 -12.37
CA CYS A 360 14.32 16.35 -13.27
C CYS A 360 15.08 17.65 -13.55
N GLN A 361 15.29 17.96 -14.83
CA GLN A 361 15.70 19.29 -15.27
C GLN A 361 14.50 20.24 -15.11
N LEU A 362 14.26 20.68 -13.88
CA LEU A 362 13.19 21.62 -13.58
C LEU A 362 13.60 23.04 -14.00
N LYS A 363 12.63 23.83 -14.46
CA LYS A 363 12.84 25.26 -14.74
C LYS A 363 13.20 26.05 -13.47
N GLU A 364 12.70 25.60 -12.32
CA GLU A 364 13.00 26.15 -11.01
C GLU A 364 13.30 25.02 -10.02
N THR A 365 14.32 25.19 -9.19
CA THR A 365 14.66 24.23 -8.13
C THR A 365 13.60 24.28 -7.04
N ILE A 366 13.02 23.14 -6.69
CA ILE A 366 11.98 23.10 -5.67
C ILE A 366 12.64 23.07 -4.30
N ALA A 367 12.36 24.07 -3.48
CA ALA A 367 12.70 24.05 -2.07
C ALA A 367 11.59 23.37 -1.26
N VAL A 368 11.97 22.66 -0.20
CA VAL A 368 11.00 22.15 0.77
C VAL A 368 10.48 23.33 1.58
N ASP A 369 9.33 23.87 1.21
CA ASP A 369 8.66 24.90 2.00
C ASP A 369 8.05 24.28 3.28
N PRO A 370 8.55 24.63 4.48
CA PRO A 370 8.00 24.11 5.74
C PRO A 370 6.55 24.55 5.98
N SER A 371 6.12 25.66 5.39
CA SER A 371 4.82 26.31 5.59
C SER A 371 4.00 26.39 4.30
N LEU A 372 3.95 25.29 3.55
CA LEU A 372 3.14 25.22 2.33
C LEU A 372 1.65 25.45 2.67
N PRO A 373 0.97 26.42 2.01
CA PRO A 373 -0.43 26.73 2.31
C PRO A 373 -1.35 25.57 1.93
N SER A 374 -2.62 25.64 2.33
CA SER A 374 -3.61 24.67 1.85
C SER A 374 -3.84 24.84 0.34
N PRO A 375 -3.99 23.73 -0.42
CA PRO A 375 -4.14 23.79 -1.87
C PRO A 375 -5.47 24.45 -2.26
N SER A 376 -5.47 25.19 -3.38
CA SER A 376 -6.69 25.78 -3.94
C SER A 376 -7.64 24.70 -4.50
N GLU A 377 -8.91 25.06 -4.73
CA GLU A 377 -9.87 24.10 -5.30
C GLU A 377 -9.45 23.54 -6.67
N MET A 378 -8.81 24.37 -7.50
CA MET A 378 -8.28 23.95 -8.79
C MET A 378 -7.11 22.97 -8.61
N GLN A 379 -6.21 23.27 -7.67
CA GLN A 379 -5.10 22.37 -7.35
C GLN A 379 -5.59 21.02 -6.80
N ILE A 380 -6.60 21.02 -5.93
CA ILE A 380 -7.24 19.79 -5.43
C ILE A 380 -7.88 19.01 -6.58
N ARG A 381 -8.56 19.69 -7.51
CA ARG A 381 -9.16 19.04 -8.69
C ARG A 381 -8.09 18.35 -9.54
N MET A 382 -6.97 19.01 -9.80
CA MET A 382 -5.87 18.44 -10.59
C MET A 382 -5.16 17.30 -9.85
N LEU A 383 -4.89 17.46 -8.55
CA LEU A 383 -4.33 16.38 -7.71
C LEU A 383 -5.23 15.15 -7.72
N ARG A 384 -6.55 15.34 -7.63
CA ARG A 384 -7.52 14.26 -7.74
C ARG A 384 -7.40 13.54 -9.09
N GLN A 385 -7.32 14.28 -10.21
CA GLN A 385 -7.13 13.67 -11.54
C GLN A 385 -5.82 12.87 -11.63
N ILE A 386 -4.72 13.40 -11.08
CA ILE A 386 -3.42 12.71 -11.04
C ILE A 386 -3.51 11.41 -10.23
N VAL A 387 -4.14 11.45 -9.06
CA VAL A 387 -4.30 10.28 -8.20
C VAL A 387 -5.14 9.22 -8.89
N ILE A 388 -6.25 9.61 -9.51
CA ILE A 388 -7.12 8.70 -10.24
C ILE A 388 -6.36 8.04 -11.41
N ALA A 389 -5.58 8.81 -12.19
CA ALA A 389 -4.75 8.28 -13.28
C ALA A 389 -3.62 7.33 -12.82
N SER A 390 -3.25 7.42 -11.54
CA SER A 390 -2.19 6.62 -10.92
C SER A 390 -2.71 5.38 -10.17
N LEU A 391 -3.99 5.37 -9.79
CA LEU A 391 -4.66 4.28 -9.07
C LEU A 391 -5.79 3.65 -9.91
N SER A 392 -5.60 3.51 -11.21
CA SER A 392 -6.65 3.08 -12.16
C SER A 392 -7.31 1.73 -11.85
N GLU A 393 -6.65 0.85 -11.10
CA GLU A 393 -7.17 -0.47 -10.72
C GLU A 393 -7.92 -0.49 -9.40
N ASN A 394 -7.85 0.59 -8.63
CA ASN A 394 -8.42 0.66 -7.31
C ASN A 394 -9.75 1.41 -7.32
N ILE A 395 -10.68 0.93 -8.15
CA ILE A 395 -12.01 1.52 -8.29
C ILE A 395 -13.03 0.53 -7.75
N ALA A 396 -13.97 1.01 -6.94
CA ALA A 396 -15.12 0.26 -6.49
C ALA A 396 -16.42 1.02 -6.78
N ARG A 397 -17.46 0.27 -7.11
CA ARG A 397 -18.80 0.76 -7.47
C ARG A 397 -19.79 0.38 -6.39
N ARG A 398 -20.69 1.29 -6.03
CA ARG A 398 -21.79 1.00 -5.12
C ARG A 398 -22.76 0.00 -5.76
N VAL A 399 -23.18 -1.00 -5.00
CA VAL A 399 -24.14 -1.99 -5.47
C VAL A 399 -25.56 -1.46 -5.31
N ASP A 400 -26.33 -1.47 -6.40
CA ASP A 400 -27.73 -1.07 -6.39
C ASP A 400 -28.59 -2.20 -5.81
N ARG A 401 -29.35 -1.90 -4.76
CA ARG A 401 -30.19 -2.90 -4.08
C ARG A 401 -31.46 -3.26 -4.84
N SER A 402 -31.84 -2.48 -5.84
CA SER A 402 -33.08 -2.68 -6.59
C SER A 402 -32.97 -3.75 -7.66
N THR A 403 -31.77 -4.12 -8.08
CA THR A 403 -31.52 -4.98 -9.25
C THR A 403 -31.22 -6.44 -8.90
N THR A 404 -31.01 -6.76 -7.62
CA THR A 404 -30.51 -8.07 -7.17
C THR A 404 -31.49 -8.71 -6.17
N ASN A 405 -31.85 -9.97 -6.41
CA ASN A 405 -32.75 -10.76 -5.53
C ASN A 405 -32.06 -11.28 -4.25
N GLU A 406 -30.80 -10.92 -4.03
CA GLU A 406 -30.01 -11.33 -2.87
C GLU A 406 -30.07 -10.25 -1.76
N GLU A 407 -30.02 -10.66 -0.49
CA GLU A 407 -29.97 -9.74 0.65
C GLU A 407 -28.59 -9.05 0.72
N ILE A 408 -28.38 -8.03 -0.11
CA ILE A 408 -27.12 -7.30 -0.16
C ILE A 408 -27.01 -6.37 1.06
N PRO A 409 -25.91 -6.44 1.83
CA PRO A 409 -25.70 -5.57 2.99
C PRO A 409 -25.71 -4.09 2.63
N LYS A 410 -26.21 -3.25 3.55
CA LYS A 410 -26.21 -1.80 3.37
C LYS A 410 -24.78 -1.25 3.27
N GLY A 411 -24.54 -0.44 2.23
CA GLY A 411 -23.25 0.21 2.00
C GLY A 411 -22.22 -0.68 1.28
N ALA A 412 -22.66 -1.75 0.62
CA ALA A 412 -21.80 -2.65 -0.15
C ALA A 412 -21.30 -2.02 -1.46
N TYR A 413 -20.03 -2.28 -1.76
CA TYR A 413 -19.36 -1.95 -3.00
C TYR A 413 -18.81 -3.21 -3.67
N GLU A 414 -18.76 -3.18 -4.99
CA GLU A 414 -18.17 -4.19 -5.86
C GLU A 414 -16.91 -3.63 -6.50
N CYS A 415 -15.85 -4.43 -6.62
CA CYS A 415 -14.61 -4.00 -7.26
C CYS A 415 -14.06 -5.10 -8.17
N GLN A 416 -13.21 -4.75 -9.13
CA GLN A 416 -12.64 -5.75 -10.06
C GLN A 416 -11.72 -6.76 -9.35
N LYS A 417 -11.21 -6.41 -8.17
CA LYS A 417 -10.19 -7.17 -7.45
C LYS A 417 -10.74 -8.35 -6.65
N LEU A 418 -11.99 -8.24 -6.19
CA LEU A 418 -12.63 -9.21 -5.30
C LEU A 418 -14.04 -9.49 -5.81
N LYS A 419 -14.45 -10.75 -5.74
CA LYS A 419 -15.85 -11.13 -5.98
C LYS A 419 -16.75 -10.74 -4.80
N ASP A 420 -16.18 -10.70 -3.60
CA ASP A 420 -16.89 -10.33 -2.38
C ASP A 420 -17.21 -8.82 -2.32
N HIS A 421 -18.23 -8.48 -1.55
CA HIS A 421 -18.57 -7.11 -1.26
C HIS A 421 -17.55 -6.44 -0.32
N VAL A 422 -17.28 -5.17 -0.60
CA VAL A 422 -16.34 -4.33 0.12
C VAL A 422 -17.08 -3.13 0.72
N PHE A 423 -16.65 -2.65 1.89
CA PHE A 423 -17.30 -1.57 2.62
C PHE A 423 -16.33 -0.42 2.87
N ILE A 424 -16.84 0.81 2.91
CA ILE A 424 -16.03 1.96 3.33
C ILE A 424 -15.75 1.83 4.84
N ASP A 425 -14.51 2.10 5.26
CA ASP A 425 -14.20 2.13 6.68
C ASP A 425 -15.00 3.21 7.43
N ALA A 426 -15.49 2.89 8.64
CA ALA A 426 -16.32 3.77 9.44
C ALA A 426 -15.61 5.07 9.86
N SER A 427 -14.27 5.10 9.82
CA SER A 427 -13.48 6.30 10.11
C SER A 427 -13.28 7.23 8.91
N SER A 428 -13.72 6.80 7.72
CA SER A 428 -13.67 7.59 6.48
C SER A 428 -14.68 8.73 6.50
N VAL A 429 -14.32 9.83 5.84
CA VAL A 429 -15.20 10.99 5.65
C VAL A 429 -16.35 10.69 4.70
N LEU A 430 -16.17 9.74 3.78
CA LEU A 430 -17.16 9.34 2.76
C LEU A 430 -18.13 8.24 3.24
N TYR A 431 -17.94 7.72 4.45
CA TYR A 431 -18.76 6.62 4.99
C TYR A 431 -20.28 6.92 4.96
N LYS A 432 -20.67 8.17 5.22
CA LYS A 432 -22.09 8.58 5.22
C LYS A 432 -22.61 9.02 3.84
N ASP A 433 -21.70 9.43 2.95
CA ASP A 433 -22.09 9.98 1.65
C ASP A 433 -22.47 8.85 0.68
N GLU A 434 -21.97 7.64 0.92
CA GLU A 434 -22.19 6.43 0.11
C GLU A 434 -22.19 6.71 -1.41
N PRO A 435 -21.11 7.29 -1.97
CA PRO A 435 -21.07 7.68 -3.37
C PRO A 435 -21.08 6.49 -4.34
N ASP A 436 -21.54 6.69 -5.58
CA ASP A 436 -21.63 5.61 -6.57
C ASP A 436 -20.29 4.99 -6.93
N TRP A 437 -19.22 5.81 -6.95
CA TRP A 437 -17.89 5.39 -7.35
C TRP A 437 -16.84 5.93 -6.40
N ILE A 438 -15.99 5.02 -5.93
CA ILE A 438 -14.87 5.34 -5.04
C ILE A 438 -13.57 4.81 -5.59
N LEU A 439 -12.55 5.65 -5.47
CA LEU A 439 -11.16 5.28 -5.60
C LEU A 439 -10.61 4.94 -4.21
N PHE A 440 -9.90 3.82 -4.08
CA PHE A 440 -9.30 3.40 -2.82
C PHE A 440 -7.77 3.26 -2.88
N GLN A 441 -7.08 3.34 -1.75
CA GLN A 441 -5.63 3.04 -1.71
C GLN A 441 -5.38 1.54 -1.58
N GLU A 442 -6.02 0.91 -0.61
CA GLU A 442 -5.88 -0.51 -0.29
C GLU A 442 -7.17 -1.07 0.29
N ILE A 443 -7.40 -2.36 0.06
CA ILE A 443 -8.45 -3.12 0.73
C ILE A 443 -7.78 -3.92 1.84
N VAL A 444 -8.36 -3.85 3.04
CA VAL A 444 -7.88 -4.56 4.21
C VAL A 444 -9.00 -5.41 4.78
N GLN A 445 -8.76 -6.70 5.01
CA GLN A 445 -9.68 -7.52 5.80
C GLN A 445 -9.52 -7.15 7.27
N THR A 446 -10.64 -6.82 7.90
CA THR A 446 -10.67 -6.69 9.35
C THR A 446 -11.21 -7.96 9.99
N CYS A 447 -10.55 -8.39 11.06
CA CYS A 447 -10.89 -9.58 11.83
C CYS A 447 -11.99 -9.27 12.87
N ALA A 448 -12.83 -8.26 12.64
CA ALA A 448 -13.97 -7.98 13.51
C ALA A 448 -15.08 -9.01 13.24
N VAL A 449 -16.03 -9.12 14.18
CA VAL A 449 -17.11 -10.13 14.29
C VAL A 449 -17.82 -10.50 12.97
N THR A 450 -17.78 -9.64 11.95
CA THR A 450 -18.09 -9.94 10.56
C THR A 450 -16.83 -9.82 9.71
N GLU A 451 -16.33 -10.93 9.16
CA GLU A 451 -15.22 -10.95 8.20
C GLU A 451 -15.57 -10.04 7.00
N SER A 452 -15.13 -8.79 7.05
CA SER A 452 -15.54 -7.76 6.09
C SER A 452 -14.33 -7.06 5.53
N TRP A 453 -14.35 -6.89 4.21
CA TRP A 453 -13.34 -6.16 3.45
C TRP A 453 -13.60 -4.67 3.57
N GLN A 454 -12.60 -3.93 4.06
CA GLN A 454 -12.69 -2.49 4.24
C GLN A 454 -11.79 -1.75 3.26
N ILE A 455 -12.37 -0.74 2.60
CA ILE A 455 -11.65 0.24 1.80
C ILE A 455 -10.99 1.24 2.74
N VAL A 456 -9.66 1.28 2.66
CA VAL A 456 -8.85 2.27 3.35
C VAL A 456 -8.56 3.41 2.40
N ILE A 457 -8.96 4.61 2.85
CA ILE A 457 -8.77 5.91 2.17
C ILE A 457 -9.55 5.95 0.85
N ALA A 458 -10.73 6.57 0.89
CA ALA A 458 -11.62 6.71 -0.25
C ALA A 458 -11.60 8.14 -0.83
N SER A 459 -11.65 8.25 -2.16
CA SER A 459 -11.90 9.49 -2.89
C SER A 459 -13.00 9.27 -3.93
N LEU A 460 -13.86 10.28 -4.17
CA LEU A 460 -14.88 10.24 -5.20
C LEU A 460 -14.28 10.29 -6.61
N SER A 461 -14.65 9.30 -7.43
CA SER A 461 -14.36 9.29 -8.86
C SER A 461 -15.63 9.58 -9.66
N GLU A 462 -15.76 10.79 -10.22
CA GLU A 462 -16.96 11.17 -11.00
C GLU A 462 -16.72 11.12 -12.52
N ASN A 463 -15.49 10.86 -12.95
CA ASN A 463 -15.15 10.83 -14.37
C ASN A 463 -15.07 9.39 -14.89
N ILE A 464 -16.07 8.59 -14.53
CA ILE A 464 -16.20 7.22 -15.02
C ILE A 464 -17.39 7.17 -15.97
N ALA A 465 -17.19 6.55 -17.13
CA ALA A 465 -18.26 6.22 -18.04
C ALA A 465 -18.34 4.69 -18.16
N ARG A 466 -19.56 4.15 -18.18
CA ARG A 466 -19.86 2.71 -18.25
C ARG A 466 -20.10 2.32 -19.70
N ARG A 467 -19.57 1.19 -20.16
CA ARG A 467 -19.88 0.68 -21.51
C ARG A 467 -21.37 0.39 -21.61
N VAL A 468 -22.00 0.88 -22.67
CA VAL A 468 -23.42 0.60 -22.90
C VAL A 468 -23.57 -0.85 -23.35
N ASP A 469 -24.47 -1.59 -22.70
CA ASP A 469 -24.77 -2.97 -23.05
C ASP A 469 -25.61 -2.98 -24.35
N ARG A 470 -24.98 -3.42 -25.45
CA ARG A 470 -25.60 -3.44 -26.79
C ARG A 470 -26.68 -4.51 -26.96
N SER A 471 -26.75 -5.47 -26.04
CA SER A 471 -27.71 -6.57 -26.10
C SER A 471 -29.09 -6.20 -25.54
N THR A 472 -29.19 -5.15 -24.72
CA THR A 472 -30.41 -4.76 -23.99
C THR A 472 -31.14 -3.58 -24.61
N THR A 473 -30.55 -2.89 -25.58
CA THR A 473 -31.10 -1.67 -26.21
C THR A 473 -31.54 -1.95 -27.64
N ASN A 474 -32.79 -1.60 -27.99
CA ASN A 474 -33.35 -1.71 -29.35
C ASN A 474 -32.82 -0.63 -30.33
N GLU A 475 -31.84 0.16 -29.90
CA GLU A 475 -31.25 1.24 -30.69
C GLU A 475 -29.88 0.80 -31.25
N GLU A 476 -29.56 1.18 -32.49
CA GLU A 476 -28.25 0.93 -33.11
C GLU A 476 -27.18 1.83 -32.46
N ILE A 477 -26.73 1.45 -31.26
CA ILE A 477 -25.71 2.20 -30.52
C ILE A 477 -24.32 1.95 -31.14
N PRO A 478 -23.58 3.00 -31.57
CA PRO A 478 -22.30 2.85 -32.23
C PRO A 478 -21.23 2.17 -31.36
N LYS A 479 -20.22 1.58 -32.02
CA LYS A 479 -19.09 0.96 -31.35
C LYS A 479 -18.31 2.00 -30.52
N GLY A 480 -17.96 1.66 -29.27
CA GLY A 480 -17.28 2.56 -28.34
C GLY A 480 -18.18 3.55 -27.57
N ALA A 481 -19.49 3.29 -27.48
CA ALA A 481 -20.43 4.08 -26.67
C ALA A 481 -20.35 3.77 -25.17
N TYR A 482 -20.31 4.83 -24.37
CA TYR A 482 -20.31 4.80 -22.92
C TYR A 482 -21.36 5.75 -22.35
N GLU A 483 -21.97 5.36 -21.24
CA GLU A 483 -22.89 6.18 -20.46
C GLU A 483 -22.13 6.85 -19.31
N CYS A 484 -22.27 8.17 -19.18
CA CYS A 484 -21.67 8.92 -18.08
C CYS A 484 -22.76 9.53 -17.21
N GLN A 485 -22.74 9.31 -15.89
CA GLN A 485 -23.75 9.88 -14.99
C GLN A 485 -23.88 11.41 -15.02
N LYS A 486 -22.84 12.14 -15.51
CA LYS A 486 -22.90 13.60 -15.65
C LYS A 486 -23.70 14.08 -16.85
N LEU A 487 -23.90 13.23 -17.85
CA LEU A 487 -24.56 13.56 -19.10
C LEU A 487 -25.65 12.52 -19.37
N LYS A 488 -26.87 12.97 -19.67
CA LYS A 488 -27.96 12.05 -20.05
C LYS A 488 -27.76 11.38 -21.41
N ASP A 489 -26.71 11.75 -22.15
CA ASP A 489 -26.43 11.27 -23.50
C ASP A 489 -25.19 10.35 -23.53
N HIS A 490 -25.11 9.52 -24.56
CA HIS A 490 -23.95 8.67 -24.81
C HIS A 490 -22.69 9.48 -25.15
N VAL A 491 -21.57 8.98 -24.65
CA VAL A 491 -20.24 9.56 -24.79
C VAL A 491 -19.34 8.50 -25.43
N PHE A 492 -18.60 8.87 -26.48
CA PHE A 492 -17.84 7.91 -27.29
C PHE A 492 -16.34 8.01 -27.01
N ILE A 493 -15.61 6.90 -27.03
CA ILE A 493 -14.14 6.94 -26.99
C ILE A 493 -13.60 7.37 -28.36
N ASP A 494 -12.54 8.18 -28.38
CA ASP A 494 -11.79 8.44 -29.61
C ASP A 494 -11.36 7.14 -30.31
N ALA A 495 -11.62 7.02 -31.62
CA ALA A 495 -11.26 5.84 -32.41
C ALA A 495 -9.75 5.59 -32.47
N SER A 496 -8.92 6.61 -32.19
CA SER A 496 -7.47 6.49 -32.13
C SER A 496 -6.95 5.90 -30.80
N SER A 497 -7.80 5.85 -29.77
CA SER A 497 -7.44 5.35 -28.44
C SER A 497 -7.27 3.83 -28.43
N VAL A 498 -6.29 3.34 -27.67
CA VAL A 498 -6.09 1.90 -27.44
C VAL A 498 -7.35 1.26 -26.84
N LEU A 499 -8.08 2.01 -25.99
CA LEU A 499 -9.30 1.54 -25.34
C LEU A 499 -10.48 1.35 -26.29
N TYR A 500 -10.46 1.96 -27.48
CA TYR A 500 -11.49 1.75 -28.49
C TYR A 500 -11.49 0.30 -29.02
N LYS A 501 -10.33 -0.37 -28.99
CA LYS A 501 -10.19 -1.77 -29.41
C LYS A 501 -10.56 -2.75 -28.31
N ASP A 502 -10.16 -2.46 -27.07
CA ASP A 502 -10.35 -3.35 -25.93
C ASP A 502 -11.78 -3.28 -25.35
N GLU A 503 -12.52 -2.20 -25.59
CA GLU A 503 -13.88 -1.95 -25.11
C GLU A 503 -14.09 -2.35 -23.63
N PRO A 504 -13.32 -1.81 -22.68
CA PRO A 504 -13.47 -2.17 -21.26
C PRO A 504 -14.87 -1.83 -20.73
N ASP A 505 -15.35 -2.58 -19.74
CA ASP A 505 -16.70 -2.38 -19.16
C ASP A 505 -16.91 -0.98 -18.58
N TRP A 506 -15.83 -0.30 -18.21
CA TRP A 506 -15.82 1.07 -17.74
C TRP A 506 -14.53 1.78 -18.17
N ILE A 507 -14.64 3.09 -18.36
CA ILE A 507 -13.51 3.96 -18.70
C ILE A 507 -13.45 5.14 -17.77
N LEU A 508 -12.23 5.58 -17.51
CA LEU A 508 -11.97 6.81 -16.80
C LEU A 508 -11.55 7.88 -17.79
N PHE A 509 -12.12 9.07 -17.68
CA PHE A 509 -11.83 10.16 -18.61
C PHE A 509 -11.37 11.44 -17.93
N GLN A 510 -10.61 12.23 -18.68
CA GLN A 510 -10.13 13.51 -18.18
C GLN A 510 -11.18 14.60 -18.41
N GLU A 511 -11.71 14.66 -19.62
CA GLU A 511 -12.65 15.67 -20.08
C GLU A 511 -13.60 15.06 -21.13
N ILE A 512 -14.83 15.57 -21.17
CA ILE A 512 -15.78 15.27 -22.24
C ILE A 512 -15.78 16.49 -23.14
N VAL A 513 -15.36 16.29 -24.38
CA VAL A 513 -15.33 17.36 -25.38
C VAL A 513 -16.56 17.22 -26.27
N GLN A 514 -17.29 18.31 -26.48
CA GLN A 514 -18.37 18.35 -27.45
C GLN A 514 -17.78 18.66 -28.82
N VAL A 515 -18.07 17.81 -29.82
CA VAL A 515 -17.39 17.94 -31.12
C VAL A 515 -18.39 18.03 -32.26
N CYS A 516 -18.32 19.17 -32.96
CA CYS A 516 -19.02 19.42 -34.21
C CYS A 516 -18.15 19.17 -35.45
N SER A 517 -16.82 19.11 -35.31
CA SER A 517 -15.82 18.64 -36.29
C SER A 517 -14.44 19.18 -35.89
N LEU A 518 -13.51 18.32 -35.45
CA LEU A 518 -12.10 18.70 -35.34
C LEU A 518 -11.21 17.46 -35.27
N LYS A 519 -10.14 17.46 -36.09
CA LYS A 519 -9.02 16.53 -35.98
C LYS A 519 -8.06 17.07 -34.92
N LEU A 520 -7.94 16.39 -33.79
CA LEU A 520 -6.93 16.69 -32.77
C LEU A 520 -5.80 15.66 -32.85
N GLN A 521 -4.56 16.14 -32.99
CA GLN A 521 -3.37 15.30 -32.92
C GLN A 521 -2.79 15.31 -31.51
N GLY A 522 -2.58 14.11 -30.97
CA GLY A 522 -1.41 13.79 -30.17
C GLY A 522 -1.37 14.29 -28.72
N PHE A 523 -2.13 13.65 -27.82
CA PHE A 523 -1.73 13.44 -26.42
C PHE A 523 -2.29 12.10 -25.93
N GLY A 524 -1.49 11.32 -25.19
CA GLY A 524 -1.82 9.97 -24.73
C GLY A 524 -2.76 9.92 -23.53
N THR A 525 -3.97 10.49 -23.66
CA THR A 525 -5.03 10.47 -22.64
C THR A 525 -6.40 10.20 -23.26
N VAL A 526 -7.29 9.54 -22.52
CA VAL A 526 -8.64 9.17 -23.00
C VAL A 526 -9.51 10.42 -23.07
N LEU A 527 -9.68 10.94 -24.29
CA LEU A 527 -10.69 11.95 -24.62
C LEU A 527 -11.99 11.22 -24.97
N ILE A 528 -13.08 11.62 -24.33
CA ILE A 528 -14.43 11.13 -24.66
C ILE A 528 -15.23 12.27 -25.29
N TRP A 529 -16.02 11.94 -26.32
CA TRP A 529 -16.75 12.90 -27.15
C TRP A 529 -18.24 12.77 -26.92
N LYS A 530 -18.95 13.88 -26.69
CA LYS A 530 -20.41 13.89 -26.74
C LYS A 530 -20.86 14.15 -28.19
N LEU A 531 -21.57 13.20 -28.80
CA LEU A 531 -22.10 13.31 -30.16
C LEU A 531 -23.51 13.92 -30.07
N ASN A 532 -23.71 15.11 -30.63
CA ASN A 532 -25.07 15.63 -30.83
C ASN A 532 -25.61 15.01 -32.11
N VAL A 533 -26.63 14.16 -31.99
CA VAL A 533 -27.42 13.70 -33.15
C VAL A 533 -28.43 14.80 -33.48
N THR A 534 -27.92 15.94 -33.93
CA THR A 534 -28.70 17.00 -34.59
C THR A 534 -27.84 17.56 -35.73
N ASP A 535 -27.50 16.66 -36.65
CA ASP A 535 -27.42 16.83 -38.11
C ASP A 535 -26.75 15.59 -38.74
#